data_AF-X1UM19-F1
#
_entry.id   AF-X1UM19-F1
#
_cell.length_a   1.000
_cell.length_b   1.000
_cell.length_c   1.000
_cell.angle_alpha   90.00
_cell.angle_beta   90.00
_cell.angle_gamma   90.00
#
_symmetry.space_group_name_H-M   'P 1'
#
loop_
_entity.id
_entity.type
_entity.pdbx_description
1 polymer ?
#
loop_
_entity_poly.entity_id
_entity_poly.type
_entity_poly.pdbx_seq_one_letter_code
_entity_poly.pdbx_strand_id
1 'polypeptide(L)'
;MRFICKLNIDKIVENFGIGMLADPSQMYRSVDMLLESDPCGDMTGTAAEAMASGCPVILTEGEEHANMKCRNSPGDIADAVVQLWNRMKDKPELEKKKAREIAVKYYNIENTIKGMLKLYQEFFNVG
;
A
#
# COMPACT_ATOMS: atom_id res chain seq x y z
N MET A 1 -14.74 -29.21 1.22
CA MET A 1 -13.38 -29.35 0.62
C MET A 1 -13.26 -28.97 -0.86
N ARG A 2 -14.33 -28.87 -1.68
CA ARG A 2 -14.20 -28.47 -3.10
C ARG A 2 -14.01 -26.97 -3.38
N PHE A 3 -14.23 -26.10 -2.39
CA PHE A 3 -14.10 -24.65 -2.55
C PHE A 3 -12.65 -24.15 -2.45
N ILE A 4 -11.84 -24.81 -1.61
CA ILE A 4 -10.44 -24.46 -1.34
C ILE A 4 -9.57 -24.63 -2.61
N CYS A 5 -9.83 -25.67 -3.41
CA CYS A 5 -9.10 -25.90 -4.66
C CYS A 5 -9.39 -24.90 -5.78
N LYS A 6 -10.46 -24.08 -5.68
CA LYS A 6 -10.77 -23.02 -6.66
C LYS A 6 -10.00 -21.72 -6.41
N LEU A 7 -9.39 -21.57 -5.24
CA LEU A 7 -8.73 -20.32 -4.84
C LEU A 7 -7.28 -20.20 -5.35
N ASN A 8 -6.75 -21.17 -6.11
CA ASN A 8 -5.33 -21.22 -6.51
C ASN A 8 -4.39 -20.88 -5.33
N ILE A 9 -4.69 -21.39 -4.12
CA ILE A 9 -3.93 -21.07 -2.90
C ILE A 9 -2.48 -21.47 -3.05
N ASP A 10 -2.21 -22.54 -3.79
CA ASP A 10 -0.91 -22.98 -4.25
C ASP A 10 -0.11 -21.86 -4.94
N LYS A 11 -0.73 -21.07 -5.83
CA LYS A 11 -0.08 -19.92 -6.47
C LYS A 11 0.04 -18.68 -5.57
N ILE A 12 -0.88 -18.52 -4.62
CA ILE A 12 -0.82 -17.45 -3.61
C ILE A 12 0.35 -17.71 -2.65
N VAL A 13 0.62 -18.97 -2.32
CA VAL A 13 1.70 -19.39 -1.41
C VAL A 13 3.08 -19.34 -2.09
N GLU A 14 3.20 -19.53 -3.41
CA GLU A 14 4.49 -19.40 -4.12
C GLU A 14 5.15 -18.00 -4.00
N ASN A 15 4.38 -16.94 -3.74
CA ASN A 15 4.89 -15.59 -3.53
C ASN A 15 5.25 -15.24 -2.08
N PHE A 16 4.98 -16.12 -1.10
CA PHE A 16 5.36 -15.92 0.30
C PHE A 16 6.88 -16.07 0.56
N GLY A 17 7.66 -16.38 -0.48
CA GLY A 17 9.09 -16.71 -0.38
C GLY A 17 10.01 -15.91 -1.29
N ILE A 18 9.70 -14.65 -1.61
CA ILE A 18 10.63 -13.84 -2.39
C ILE A 18 11.55 -13.10 -1.41
N GLY A 19 12.79 -13.59 -1.28
CA GLY A 19 13.87 -12.92 -0.55
C GLY A 19 14.11 -11.49 -1.04
N MET A 20 15.01 -10.74 -0.39
CA MET A 20 15.30 -9.33 -0.70
C MET A 20 15.40 -9.09 -2.21
N LEU A 21 14.36 -8.48 -2.80
CA LEU A 21 14.36 -8.05 -4.19
C LEU A 21 15.07 -6.72 -4.28
N ALA A 22 16.04 -6.62 -5.20
CA ALA A 22 16.74 -5.35 -5.46
C ALA A 22 15.81 -4.30 -6.09
N ASP A 23 14.78 -4.72 -6.82
CA ASP A 23 13.74 -3.86 -7.39
C ASP A 23 12.35 -4.52 -7.23
N PRO A 24 11.58 -4.18 -6.17
CA PRO A 24 10.25 -4.72 -5.96
C PRO A 24 9.19 -4.08 -6.90
N SER A 25 9.53 -3.05 -7.67
CA SER A 25 8.56 -2.27 -8.45
C SER A 25 7.86 -3.10 -9.53
N GLN A 26 8.54 -4.09 -10.11
CA GLN A 26 7.93 -5.02 -11.06
C GLN A 26 6.86 -5.89 -10.38
N MET A 27 7.14 -6.36 -9.16
CA MET A 27 6.18 -7.15 -8.38
C MET A 27 4.94 -6.30 -8.08
N TYR A 28 5.11 -5.08 -7.58
CA TYR A 28 3.98 -4.19 -7.30
C TYR A 28 3.15 -3.86 -8.55
N ARG A 29 3.78 -3.69 -9.71
CA ARG A 29 3.05 -3.48 -10.97
C ARG A 29 2.29 -4.72 -11.48
N SER A 30 2.67 -5.91 -11.02
CA SER A 30 2.11 -7.20 -11.46
C SER A 30 0.93 -7.69 -10.61
N VAL A 31 0.81 -7.20 -9.37
CA VAL A 31 -0.29 -7.55 -8.46
C VAL A 31 -1.43 -6.54 -8.59
N ASP A 32 -2.63 -6.99 -8.25
CA ASP A 32 -3.83 -6.13 -8.30
C ASP A 32 -3.91 -5.18 -7.11
N MET A 33 -3.55 -5.63 -5.92
CA MET A 33 -3.57 -4.83 -4.69
C MET A 33 -2.57 -5.37 -3.68
N LEU A 34 -2.17 -4.51 -2.75
CA LEU A 34 -1.37 -4.86 -1.58
C LEU A 34 -2.23 -4.69 -0.32
N LEU A 35 -2.23 -5.71 0.55
CA LEU A 35 -2.72 -5.58 1.92
C LEU A 35 -1.51 -5.33 2.81
N GLU A 36 -1.45 -4.15 3.41
CA GLU A 36 -0.43 -3.81 4.39
C GLU A 36 -1.05 -3.87 5.78
N SER A 37 -0.49 -4.74 6.63
CA SER A 37 -0.95 -4.91 8.00
C SER A 37 0.14 -4.52 9.00
N ASP A 38 0.37 -3.22 9.14
CA ASP A 38 1.23 -2.70 10.20
C ASP A 38 0.41 -2.56 11.50
N PRO A 39 0.79 -3.24 12.60
CA PRO A 39 0.09 -3.16 13.87
C PRO A 39 0.17 -1.79 14.55
N CYS A 40 1.11 -0.92 14.15
CA CYS A 40 1.23 0.45 14.61
C CYS A 40 0.43 1.43 13.73
N GLY A 41 -0.04 0.98 12.56
CA GLY A 41 -0.81 1.79 11.62
C GLY A 41 0.01 2.85 10.86
N ASP A 42 1.33 2.87 11.06
CA ASP A 42 2.19 3.76 10.32
C ASP A 42 2.29 3.31 8.86
N MET A 43 2.40 4.28 7.95
CA MET A 43 2.67 3.96 6.55
C MET A 43 4.08 3.37 6.44
N THR A 44 4.17 2.15 5.91
CA THR A 44 5.46 1.50 5.66
C THR A 44 6.06 1.93 4.32
N GLY A 45 7.38 1.83 4.20
CA GLY A 45 8.08 2.04 2.92
C GLY A 45 7.52 1.14 1.81
N THR A 46 7.20 -0.12 2.16
CA THR A 46 6.55 -1.10 1.27
C THR A 46 5.26 -0.57 0.67
N ALA A 47 4.36 -0.03 1.49
CA ALA A 47 3.08 0.49 1.03
C ALA A 47 3.25 1.78 0.21
N ALA A 48 4.18 2.65 0.59
CA ALA A 48 4.52 3.84 -0.20
C ALA A 48 5.10 3.48 -1.60
N GLU A 49 6.02 2.52 -1.66
CA GLU A 49 6.63 2.02 -2.91
C GLU A 49 5.61 1.33 -3.81
N ALA A 50 4.70 0.54 -3.22
CA ALA A 50 3.60 -0.09 -3.94
C ALA A 50 2.70 0.96 -4.59
N MET A 51 2.27 1.98 -3.83
CA MET A 51 1.45 3.07 -4.36
C MET A 51 2.18 3.90 -5.42
N ALA A 52 3.47 4.19 -5.23
CA ALA A 52 4.29 4.88 -6.23
C ALA A 52 4.39 4.09 -7.54
N SER A 53 4.41 2.76 -7.45
CA SER A 53 4.37 1.86 -8.61
C SER A 53 2.99 1.80 -9.28
N GLY A 54 1.95 2.32 -8.61
CA GLY A 54 0.55 2.30 -9.03
C GLY A 54 -0.22 1.08 -8.55
N CYS A 55 0.27 0.37 -7.53
CA CYS A 55 -0.46 -0.70 -6.85
C CYS A 55 -1.39 -0.11 -5.79
N PRO A 56 -2.72 -0.31 -5.89
CA PRO A 56 -3.66 0.04 -4.83
C PRO A 56 -3.35 -0.64 -3.51
N VAL A 57 -3.40 0.11 -2.41
CA VAL A 57 -3.09 -0.40 -1.07
C VAL A 57 -4.32 -0.39 -0.16
N ILE A 58 -4.49 -1.44 0.63
CA ILE A 58 -5.39 -1.53 1.79
C ILE A 58 -4.51 -1.46 3.05
N LEU A 59 -4.75 -0.48 3.91
CA LEU A 59 -4.09 -0.40 5.22
C LEU A 59 -5.02 -0.95 6.32
N THR A 60 -4.47 -1.80 7.19
CA THR A 60 -5.13 -2.12 8.46
C THR A 60 -4.63 -1.13 9.52
N GLU A 61 -5.50 -0.22 9.95
CA GLU A 61 -5.22 0.81 10.97
C GLU A 61 -4.27 1.97 10.56
N GLY A 62 -4.22 3.00 11.41
CA GLY A 62 -3.38 4.22 11.30
C GLY A 62 -3.69 5.24 10.20
N GLU A 63 -2.69 5.73 9.44
CA GLU A 63 -2.79 6.94 8.60
C GLU A 63 -3.77 6.86 7.42
N GLU A 64 -4.48 7.96 7.12
CA GLU A 64 -5.58 8.09 6.11
C GLU A 64 -5.19 7.85 4.65
N HIS A 65 -3.90 7.76 4.31
CA HIS A 65 -3.47 7.98 2.94
C HIS A 65 -3.20 6.66 2.19
N ALA A 66 -4.28 5.94 1.87
CA ALA A 66 -4.28 4.77 1.00
C ALA A 66 -5.56 4.67 0.15
N ASN A 67 -5.62 3.72 -0.79
CA ASN A 67 -6.83 3.49 -1.60
C ASN A 67 -8.02 3.00 -0.75
N MET A 68 -7.72 2.32 0.36
CA MET A 68 -8.72 1.81 1.30
C MET A 68 -8.10 1.61 2.68
N LYS A 69 -8.97 1.67 3.68
CA LYS A 69 -8.69 1.29 5.05
C LYS A 69 -9.66 0.25 5.54
N CYS A 70 -9.20 -0.57 6.47
CA CYS A 70 -10.06 -1.40 7.28
C CYS A 70 -9.50 -1.52 8.69
N ARG A 71 -10.32 -2.08 9.59
CA ARG A 71 -9.84 -2.52 10.90
C ARG A 71 -9.00 -3.78 10.72
N ASN A 72 -8.11 -4.04 11.67
CA ASN A 72 -7.34 -5.27 11.69
C ASN A 72 -8.19 -6.44 12.23
N SER A 73 -9.23 -6.81 11.47
CA SER A 73 -10.08 -7.96 11.75
C SER A 73 -10.29 -8.77 10.46
N PRO A 74 -10.36 -10.12 10.53
CA PRO A 74 -10.53 -10.94 9.33
C PRO A 74 -11.76 -10.57 8.49
N GLY A 75 -12.87 -10.18 9.15
CA GLY A 75 -14.10 -9.77 8.46
C GLY A 75 -13.91 -8.44 7.73
N ASP A 76 -13.39 -7.43 8.42
CA ASP A 76 -13.18 -6.10 7.84
C ASP A 76 -12.15 -6.12 6.70
N ILE A 77 -11.11 -6.93 6.82
CA ILE A 77 -10.11 -7.15 5.76
C ILE A 77 -10.76 -7.79 4.53
N ALA A 78 -11.54 -8.85 4.72
CA ALA A 78 -12.22 -9.52 3.61
C ALA A 78 -13.18 -8.57 2.88
N ASP A 79 -13.95 -7.79 3.63
CA ASP A 79 -14.86 -6.80 3.08
C ASP A 79 -14.11 -5.71 2.30
N ALA A 80 -12.99 -5.23 2.81
CA ALA A 80 -12.15 -4.24 2.12
C ALA A 80 -11.54 -4.79 0.83
N VAL A 81 -11.02 -6.02 0.85
CA VAL A 81 -10.51 -6.69 -0.36
C VAL A 81 -11.59 -6.79 -1.43
N VAL A 82 -12.80 -7.23 -1.05
CA VAL A 82 -13.93 -7.34 -2.00
C VAL A 82 -14.34 -5.98 -2.54
N GLN A 83 -14.41 -4.95 -1.68
CA GLN A 83 -14.77 -3.59 -2.10
C GLN A 83 -13.73 -2.99 -3.05
N LEU A 84 -12.43 -3.09 -2.72
CA LEU A 84 -11.37 -2.61 -3.60
C LEU A 84 -11.35 -3.37 -4.93
N TRP A 85 -11.51 -4.70 -4.89
CA TRP A 85 -11.62 -5.53 -6.09
C TRP A 85 -12.77 -5.07 -6.98
N ASN A 86 -13.96 -4.84 -6.43
CA ASN A 86 -15.11 -4.39 -7.22
C ASN A 86 -14.86 -3.03 -7.89
N ARG A 87 -14.23 -2.08 -7.19
CA ARG A 87 -13.83 -0.79 -7.78
C ARG A 87 -12.83 -0.97 -8.93
N MET A 88 -11.83 -1.83 -8.72
CA MET A 88 -10.80 -2.12 -9.72
C MET A 88 -11.32 -2.87 -10.93
N LYS A 89 -12.23 -3.84 -10.73
CA LYS A 89 -12.82 -4.63 -11.81
C LYS A 89 -13.48 -3.73 -12.86
N ASP A 90 -14.14 -2.66 -12.41
CA ASP A 90 -14.82 -1.73 -13.30
C ASP A 90 -13.87 -0.65 -13.85
N LYS A 91 -12.90 -0.19 -13.04
CA LYS A 91 -12.03 0.95 -13.37
C LYS A 91 -10.59 0.75 -12.85
N PRO A 92 -9.82 -0.20 -13.41
CA PRO A 92 -8.51 -0.56 -12.86
C PRO A 92 -7.52 0.60 -12.94
N GLU A 93 -7.44 1.26 -14.08
CA GLU A 93 -6.54 2.40 -14.31
C GLU A 93 -6.85 3.61 -13.41
N LEU A 94 -8.11 3.76 -12.99
CA LEU A 94 -8.49 4.82 -12.06
C LEU A 94 -7.91 4.56 -10.67
N GLU A 95 -8.01 3.34 -10.15
CA GLU A 95 -7.48 2.99 -8.83
C GLU A 95 -5.95 3.00 -8.81
N LYS A 96 -5.30 2.55 -9.89
CA LYS A 96 -3.84 2.65 -10.05
C LYS A 96 -3.37 4.10 -10.10
N LYS A 97 -4.10 4.97 -10.83
CA LYS A 97 -3.80 6.41 -10.87
C LYS A 97 -3.96 7.05 -9.49
N LYS A 98 -5.03 6.74 -8.76
CA LYS A 98 -5.24 7.21 -7.38
C LYS A 98 -4.10 6.80 -6.45
N ALA A 99 -3.62 5.56 -6.55
CA ALA A 99 -2.49 5.09 -5.76
C ALA A 99 -1.25 5.98 -5.97
N ARG A 100 -0.91 6.29 -7.24
CA ARG A 100 0.21 7.19 -7.56
C ARG A 100 -0.01 8.61 -7.05
N GLU A 101 -1.23 9.13 -7.16
CA GLU A 101 -1.57 10.46 -6.66
C GLU A 101 -1.40 10.56 -5.15
N ILE A 102 -1.82 9.53 -4.40
CA ILE A 102 -1.62 9.42 -2.96
C ILE A 102 -0.11 9.41 -2.65
N ALA A 103 0.67 8.55 -3.33
CA ALA A 103 2.12 8.48 -3.14
C ALA A 103 2.82 9.83 -3.37
N VAL A 104 2.52 10.51 -4.48
CA VAL A 104 3.12 11.80 -4.80
C VAL A 104 2.71 12.90 -3.82
N LYS A 105 1.47 12.85 -3.32
CA LYS A 105 0.94 13.88 -2.44
C LYS A 105 1.49 13.76 -1.02
N TYR A 106 1.54 12.54 -0.48
CA TYR A 106 1.79 12.30 0.95
C TYR A 106 3.17 11.69 1.21
N TYR A 107 3.74 10.95 0.25
CA TYR A 107 4.95 10.13 0.44
C TYR A 107 6.09 10.51 -0.51
N ASN A 108 6.03 11.73 -1.07
CA ASN A 108 7.10 12.27 -1.90
C ASN A 108 8.30 12.68 -1.04
N ILE A 109 9.45 12.04 -1.31
CA ILE A 109 10.71 12.29 -0.60
C ILE A 109 11.16 13.75 -0.65
N GLU A 110 10.87 14.48 -1.73
CA GLU A 110 11.20 15.90 -1.83
C GLU A 110 10.45 16.74 -0.78
N ASN A 111 9.17 16.41 -0.53
CA ASN A 111 8.38 17.07 0.50
C ASN A 111 8.91 16.73 1.90
N THR A 112 9.29 15.47 2.13
CA THR A 112 9.92 15.04 3.38
C THR A 112 11.23 15.78 3.64
N ILE A 113 12.12 15.88 2.65
CA ILE A 113 13.38 16.61 2.75
C ILE A 113 13.13 18.08 3.05
N LYS A 114 12.20 18.74 2.36
CA LYS A 114 11.83 20.14 2.63
C LYS A 114 11.32 20.33 4.06
N GLY A 115 10.49 19.40 4.56
CA GLY A 115 10.01 19.40 5.94
C GLY A 115 11.15 19.29 6.94
N MET A 116 12.08 18.35 6.72
CA MET A 116 13.26 18.18 7.57
C MET A 116 14.16 19.41 7.59
N LEU A 117 14.45 20.00 6.41
CA LEU A 117 15.26 21.23 6.34
C LEU A 117 14.62 22.39 7.10
N LYS A 118 13.29 22.53 7.00
CA LYS A 118 12.56 23.54 7.75
C LYS A 118 12.68 23.32 9.27
N LEU A 119 12.52 22.07 9.73
CA LEU A 119 12.70 21.73 11.14
C LEU A 119 14.12 22.03 11.63
N TYR A 120 15.15 21.73 10.82
CA TYR A 120 16.53 22.09 11.16
C TYR A 120 16.73 23.61 11.24
N GLN A 121 16.19 24.37 10.28
CA GLN A 121 16.27 25.83 10.32
C GLN A 121 15.59 26.39 11.57
N GLU A 122 14.42 25.88 11.95
CA GLU A 122 13.74 26.27 13.20
C GLU A 122 14.59 25.92 14.42
N PHE A 123 15.17 24.72 14.47
CA PHE A 123 16.02 24.30 15.60
C PHE A 123 17.26 25.18 15.77
N PHE A 124 17.93 25.55 14.67
CA PHE A 124 19.15 26.37 14.72
C PHE A 124 18.89 27.88 14.81
N ASN A 125 17.70 28.37 14.43
CA ASN A 125 17.33 29.78 14.56
C ASN A 125 16.66 30.12 15.92
N VAL A 126 16.49 29.14 16.81
CA VAL A 126 15.97 29.32 18.18
C VAL A 126 17.12 29.36 19.22
N GLY A 127 18.36 29.58 18.78
CA GLY A 127 19.56 29.77 19.61
C GLY A 127 19.96 31.23 19.78
#